data_AF-A0A7X9ARE1-F1
#
_entry.id   AF-A0A7X9ARE1-F1
#
_cell.length_a   1.000
_cell.length_b   1.000
_cell.length_c   1.000
_cell.angle_alpha   90.00
_cell.angle_beta   90.00
_cell.angle_gamma   90.00
#
_symmetry.space_group_name_H-M   'P 1'
#
loop_
_entity.id
_entity.type
_entity.pdbx_description
1 polymer ?
#
loop_
_entity_poly.entity_id
_entity_poly.type
_entity_poly.pdbx_seq_one_letter_code
_entity_poly.pdbx_strand_id
1 'polypeptide(L)'
;MLQRLKTALPLLAIFLLAFFLPGTGGIVFFIVFALLMLAAACHEAFTLMNVANGNLLKWFAILAGAAMTLTAACVPDQLDVTAVNTVITALFILAAFGIAFAKGPSVQTVHGLLVGLGVFLYLCWPLTFMPRIFFMGSDGSGRFLLFYIIAITKIADTG
;
A
#
# COMPACT_ATOMS: atom_id res chain seq x y z
N MET A 1 0.19 5.95 30.75
CA MET A 1 -0.36 4.62 30.40
C MET A 1 -1.80 4.72 29.89
N LEU A 2 -2.72 5.37 30.62
CA LEU A 2 -4.14 5.52 30.22
C LEU A 2 -4.36 6.18 28.84
N GLN A 3 -3.60 7.22 28.50
CA GLN A 3 -3.69 7.87 27.18
C GLN A 3 -3.33 6.94 26.02
N ARG A 4 -2.33 6.07 26.19
CA ARG A 4 -1.93 5.08 25.16
C ARG A 4 -3.01 4.02 24.96
N LEU A 5 -3.68 3.61 26.03
CA LEU A 5 -4.79 2.65 25.96
C LEU A 5 -6.02 3.27 25.28
N LYS A 6 -6.33 4.54 25.59
CA LYS A 6 -7.43 5.31 24.98
C LYS A 6 -7.26 5.47 23.47
N THR A 7 -6.04 5.51 22.94
CA THR A 7 -5.78 5.56 21.50
C THR A 7 -5.70 4.19 20.85
N ALA A 8 -5.19 3.18 21.56
CA ALA A 8 -5.03 1.82 21.03
C ALA A 8 -6.37 1.10 20.83
N LEU A 9 -7.30 1.22 21.78
CA LEU A 9 -8.60 0.53 21.71
C LEU A 9 -9.46 0.95 20.49
N PRO A 10 -9.62 2.26 20.19
CA PRO A 10 -10.33 2.69 18.98
C PRO A 10 -9.63 2.24 17.70
N LEU A 11 -8.29 2.28 17.67
CA LEU A 11 -7.53 1.84 16.49
C LEU A 11 -7.76 0.34 16.23
N LEU A 12 -7.76 -0.47 17.28
CA LEU A 12 -8.08 -1.89 17.18
C LEU A 12 -9.51 -2.11 16.69
N ALA A 13 -10.48 -1.34 17.18
CA ALA A 13 -11.87 -1.42 16.73
C ALA A 13 -12.01 -1.05 15.24
N ILE A 14 -11.36 0.03 14.79
CA ILE A 14 -11.31 0.46 13.38
C ILE A 14 -10.69 -0.65 12.52
N PHE A 15 -9.60 -1.25 12.99
CA PHE A 15 -8.93 -2.35 12.31
C PHE A 15 -9.87 -3.56 12.16
N LEU A 16 -10.55 -3.97 13.23
CA LEU A 16 -11.51 -5.09 13.20
C LEU A 16 -12.68 -4.80 12.25
N LEU A 17 -13.21 -3.57 12.25
CA LEU A 17 -14.26 -3.16 11.33
C LEU A 17 -13.86 -3.35 9.86
N ALA A 18 -12.58 -3.21 9.51
CA ALA A 18 -12.10 -3.43 8.14
C ALA A 18 -12.29 -4.87 7.65
N PHE A 19 -12.30 -5.85 8.54
CA PHE A 19 -12.43 -7.27 8.18
C PHE A 19 -13.83 -7.82 8.42
N PHE A 20 -14.47 -7.38 9.51
CA PHE A 20 -15.72 -7.99 10.00
C PHE A 20 -16.98 -7.23 9.60
N LEU A 21 -16.89 -6.03 9.01
CA LEU A 21 -18.07 -5.33 8.51
C LEU A 21 -18.61 -6.04 7.25
N PRO A 22 -19.85 -6.56 7.25
CA PRO A 22 -20.38 -7.31 6.12
C PRO A 22 -20.84 -6.38 4.98
N GLY A 23 -21.02 -6.98 3.80
CA GLY A 23 -21.59 -6.32 2.62
C GLY A 23 -20.67 -5.28 1.98
N THR A 24 -21.27 -4.44 1.12
CA THR A 24 -20.58 -3.40 0.34
C THR A 24 -19.94 -2.33 1.22
N GLY A 25 -20.57 -2.00 2.36
CA GLY A 25 -20.02 -1.04 3.33
C GLY A 25 -18.64 -1.46 3.86
N GLY A 26 -18.48 -2.74 4.19
CA GLY A 26 -17.19 -3.30 4.61
C GLY A 26 -16.12 -3.27 3.52
N ILE A 27 -16.51 -3.56 2.27
CA ILE A 27 -15.60 -3.49 1.12
C ILE A 27 -15.07 -2.07 0.93
N VAL A 28 -15.97 -1.09 0.89
CA VAL A 28 -15.58 0.32 0.71
C VAL A 28 -14.71 0.79 1.87
N PHE A 29 -15.08 0.43 3.11
CA PHE A 29 -14.30 0.78 4.28
C PHE A 29 -12.89 0.18 4.24
N PHE A 30 -12.76 -1.10 3.88
CA PHE A 30 -11.45 -1.75 3.71
C PHE A 30 -10.59 -1.05 2.66
N ILE A 31 -11.16 -0.72 1.48
CA ILE A 31 -10.43 -0.02 0.41
C ILE A 31 -9.93 1.34 0.93
N VAL A 32 -10.81 2.15 1.53
CA VAL A 32 -10.43 3.47 2.07
C VAL A 32 -9.35 3.32 3.14
N PHE A 33 -9.51 2.37 4.06
CA PHE A 33 -8.53 2.10 5.11
C PHE A 33 -7.17 1.68 4.54
N ALA A 34 -7.15 0.77 3.56
CA ALA A 34 -5.93 0.33 2.88
C ALA A 34 -5.23 1.49 2.16
N LEU A 35 -5.98 2.35 1.46
CA LEU A 35 -5.42 3.53 0.78
C LEU A 35 -4.84 4.55 1.77
N LEU A 36 -5.50 4.77 2.90
CA LEU A 36 -5.00 5.65 3.97
C LEU A 36 -3.71 5.10 4.58
N MET A 37 -3.67 3.80 4.89
CA MET A 37 -2.46 3.15 5.41
C MET A 37 -1.30 3.19 4.42
N LEU A 38 -1.57 2.94 3.13
CA LEU A 38 -0.58 3.08 2.07
C LEU A 38 -0.04 4.52 1.98
N ALA A 39 -0.93 5.51 1.96
CA ALA A 39 -0.53 6.92 1.85
C ALA A 39 0.30 7.36 3.07
N ALA A 40 -0.10 6.95 4.28
CA ALA A 40 0.64 7.21 5.51
C ALA A 40 2.03 6.54 5.49
N ALA A 41 2.09 5.24 5.17
CA ALA A 41 3.34 4.49 5.13
C ALA A 41 4.32 5.03 4.07
N CYS A 42 3.83 5.39 2.88
CA CYS A 42 4.61 6.08 1.85
C CYS A 42 5.09 7.45 2.35
N HIS A 43 4.21 8.23 2.99
CA HIS A 43 4.57 9.54 3.50
C HIS A 43 5.70 9.46 4.52
N GLU A 44 5.59 8.55 5.49
CA GLU A 44 6.63 8.31 6.49
C GLU A 44 7.94 7.84 5.86
N ALA A 45 7.89 6.87 4.94
CA ALA A 45 9.09 6.35 4.26
C ALA A 45 9.87 7.45 3.50
N PHE A 46 9.17 8.29 2.73
CA PHE A 46 9.83 9.39 2.00
C PHE A 46 10.32 10.51 2.93
N THR A 47 9.66 10.71 4.08
CA THR A 47 10.06 11.72 5.07
C THR A 47 11.34 11.31 5.79
N LEU A 48 11.43 10.04 6.21
CA LEU A 48 12.61 9.49 6.88
C LEU A 48 13.86 9.50 5.99
N MET A 49 13.69 9.28 4.69
CA MET A 49 14.79 9.24 3.72
C MET A 49 15.26 10.64 3.27
N ASN A 50 14.60 11.71 3.74
CA ASN A 50 14.97 13.12 3.53
C ASN A 50 15.41 13.46 2.08
N VAL A 51 14.59 13.05 1.11
CA VAL A 51 14.94 13.18 -0.31
C VAL A 51 14.69 14.59 -0.80
N ALA A 52 15.74 15.27 -1.29
CA ALA A 52 15.60 16.53 -2.02
C ALA A 52 14.67 16.32 -3.24
N ASN A 53 13.52 17.00 -3.24
CA ASN A 53 12.45 16.86 -4.24
C ASN A 53 11.69 15.51 -4.25
N GLY A 54 11.69 14.77 -3.14
CA GLY A 54 10.96 13.50 -2.99
C GLY A 54 9.44 13.62 -3.13
N ASN A 55 8.86 14.82 -3.08
CA ASN A 55 7.42 15.02 -3.14
C ASN A 55 6.77 14.49 -4.43
N LEU A 56 7.40 14.67 -5.60
CA LEU A 56 6.82 14.22 -6.85
C LEU A 56 6.83 12.69 -6.94
N LEU A 57 7.97 12.05 -6.66
CA LEU A 57 8.11 10.58 -6.64
C LEU A 57 7.20 9.94 -5.59
N LYS A 58 7.05 10.59 -4.42
CA LYS A 58 6.11 10.17 -3.37
C LYS A 58 4.68 10.11 -3.90
N TRP A 59 4.21 11.16 -4.58
CA TRP A 59 2.86 11.17 -5.15
C TRP A 59 2.69 10.10 -6.22
N PHE A 60 3.67 9.92 -7.11
CA PHE A 60 3.62 8.83 -8.10
C PHE A 60 3.59 7.44 -7.45
N ALA A 61 4.35 7.23 -6.36
CA ALA A 61 4.35 5.96 -5.63
C ALA A 61 2.99 5.69 -4.95
N ILE A 62 2.39 6.72 -4.33
CA ILE A 62 1.05 6.64 -3.73
C ILE A 62 0.01 6.34 -4.82
N LEU A 63 0.03 7.06 -5.94
CA LEU A 63 -0.91 6.85 -7.05
C LEU A 63 -0.78 5.45 -7.64
N ALA A 64 0.44 4.97 -7.86
CA ALA A 64 0.69 3.63 -8.39
C ALA A 64 0.22 2.55 -7.41
N GLY A 65 0.54 2.66 -6.11
CA GLY A 65 0.04 1.72 -5.11
C GLY A 65 -1.48 1.77 -4.93
N ALA A 66 -2.10 2.96 -5.04
CA ALA A 66 -3.55 3.13 -5.01
C ALA A 66 -4.20 2.46 -6.22
N ALA A 67 -3.66 2.67 -7.41
CA ALA A 67 -4.12 2.00 -8.63
C ALA A 67 -4.05 0.48 -8.48
N MET A 68 -2.93 -0.06 -7.98
CA MET A 68 -2.79 -1.51 -7.76
C MET A 68 -3.69 -2.06 -6.64
N THR A 69 -4.12 -1.22 -5.70
CA THR A 69 -5.11 -1.58 -4.68
C THR A 69 -6.51 -1.66 -5.29
N LEU A 70 -6.84 -0.71 -6.17
CA LEU A 70 -8.14 -0.66 -6.85
C LEU A 70 -8.28 -1.77 -7.90
N THR A 71 -7.20 -2.17 -8.58
CA THR A 71 -7.25 -3.29 -9.53
C THR A 71 -7.70 -4.58 -8.86
N ALA A 72 -7.24 -4.84 -7.63
CA ALA A 72 -7.67 -6.00 -6.86
C ALA A 72 -9.18 -5.99 -6.51
N ALA A 73 -9.80 -4.80 -6.43
CA ALA A 73 -11.23 -4.66 -6.15
C ALA A 73 -12.09 -4.67 -7.42
N CYS A 74 -11.56 -4.17 -8.54
CA CYS A 74 -12.34 -3.91 -9.76
C CYS A 74 -12.14 -4.93 -10.87
N VAL A 75 -11.04 -5.70 -10.85
CA VAL A 75 -10.73 -6.67 -11.90
C VAL A 75 -11.04 -8.08 -11.39
N PRO A 76 -11.98 -8.81 -12.01
CA PRO A 76 -12.43 -10.10 -11.51
C PRO A 76 -11.44 -11.24 -11.79
N ASP A 77 -10.61 -11.14 -12.83
CA ASP A 77 -9.62 -12.16 -13.19
C ASP A 77 -8.24 -11.86 -12.60
N GLN A 78 -7.68 -12.84 -11.89
CA GLN A 78 -6.35 -12.74 -11.27
C GLN A 78 -5.20 -12.60 -12.29
N LEU A 79 -5.35 -13.19 -13.49
CA LEU A 79 -4.36 -13.05 -14.57
C LEU A 79 -4.32 -11.60 -15.06
N ASP A 80 -5.49 -10.99 -15.25
CA ASP A 80 -5.62 -9.58 -15.64
C ASP A 80 -5.11 -8.64 -14.55
N VAL A 81 -5.39 -8.92 -13.26
CA VAL A 81 -4.84 -8.15 -12.13
C VAL A 81 -3.30 -8.16 -12.15
N THR A 82 -2.69 -9.28 -12.53
CA THR A 82 -1.23 -9.40 -12.61
C THR A 82 -0.66 -8.64 -13.81
N ALA A 83 -1.30 -8.75 -14.98
CA ALA A 83 -0.92 -7.98 -16.16
C ALA A 83 -1.02 -6.47 -15.89
N VAL A 84 -2.15 -6.00 -15.33
CA VAL A 84 -2.35 -4.58 -15.03
C VAL A 84 -1.34 -4.08 -14.00
N ASN A 85 -1.07 -4.83 -12.93
CA ASN A 85 -0.06 -4.43 -11.94
C ASN A 85 1.36 -4.41 -12.51
N THR A 86 1.65 -5.25 -13.51
CA THR A 86 2.91 -5.22 -14.27
C THR A 86 3.01 -3.94 -15.09
N VAL A 87 1.93 -3.55 -15.77
CA VAL A 87 1.86 -2.27 -16.52
C VAL A 87 2.02 -1.07 -15.58
N ILE A 88 1.33 -1.05 -14.44
CA ILE A 88 1.46 0.02 -13.43
C ILE A 88 2.91 0.13 -12.94
N THR A 89 3.55 -1.01 -12.67
CA THR A 89 4.96 -1.07 -12.24
C THR A 89 5.88 -0.50 -13.32
N ALA A 90 5.70 -0.90 -14.58
CA ALA A 90 6.49 -0.38 -15.70
C ALA A 90 6.30 1.14 -15.87
N LEU A 91 5.05 1.62 -15.79
CA LEU A 91 4.73 3.05 -15.86
C LEU A 91 5.37 3.84 -14.72
N PHE A 92 5.36 3.31 -13.49
CA PHE A 92 6.03 3.95 -12.36
C PHE A 92 7.55 4.03 -12.58
N ILE A 93 8.18 2.95 -13.03
CA ILE A 93 9.62 2.92 -13.33
C ILE A 93 9.95 3.96 -14.41
N LEU A 94 9.20 3.97 -15.52
CA LEU A 94 9.39 4.94 -16.60
C LEU A 94 9.22 6.38 -16.11
N ALA A 95 8.19 6.66 -15.30
CA ALA A 95 7.98 7.97 -14.71
C ALA A 95 9.14 8.36 -13.79
N ALA A 96 9.61 7.44 -12.92
CA ALA A 96 10.70 7.69 -12.00
C ALA A 96 12.01 8.06 -12.74
N PHE A 97 12.36 7.29 -13.77
CA PHE A 97 13.49 7.60 -14.64
C PHE A 97 13.28 8.90 -15.43
N GLY A 98 12.08 9.15 -15.96
CA GLY A 98 11.75 10.40 -16.66
C GLY A 98 11.92 11.64 -15.76
N ILE A 99 11.49 11.56 -14.49
CA ILE A 99 11.70 12.62 -13.49
C ILE A 99 13.18 12.83 -13.20
N ALA A 100 13.94 11.74 -13.10
CA ALA A 100 15.38 11.82 -12.87
C ALA A 100 16.10 12.48 -14.06
N PHE A 101 15.79 12.05 -15.29
CA PHE A 101 16.39 12.63 -16.50
C PHE A 101 16.03 14.11 -16.69
N ALA A 102 14.79 14.50 -16.43
CA ALA A 102 14.36 15.90 -16.54
C ALA A 102 15.10 16.86 -15.60
N LYS A 103 15.62 16.35 -14.47
CA LYS A 103 16.37 17.15 -13.47
C LYS A 103 17.87 17.21 -13.73
N GLY A 104 18.37 16.42 -14.67
CA GLY A 104 19.79 16.34 -14.98
C GLY A 104 20.62 15.54 -13.96
N PRO A 105 21.90 15.31 -14.29
CA PRO A 105 22.79 14.45 -13.50
C PRO A 105 23.20 15.13 -12.19
N SER A 106 22.78 14.54 -11.06
CA SER A 106 23.28 14.91 -9.73
C SER A 106 23.19 13.73 -8.77
N VAL A 107 24.00 13.73 -7.71
CA VAL A 107 23.94 12.72 -6.65
C VAL A 107 22.55 12.71 -6.00
N GLN A 108 21.95 13.88 -5.81
CA GLN A 108 20.62 14.04 -5.24
C GLN A 108 19.54 13.45 -6.15
N THR A 109 19.67 13.61 -7.46
CA THR A 109 18.76 13.02 -8.45
C THR A 109 18.82 11.50 -8.41
N VAL A 110 20.02 10.93 -8.42
CA VAL A 110 20.22 9.46 -8.35
C VAL A 110 19.72 8.90 -7.03
N HIS A 111 20.05 9.55 -5.91
CA HIS A 111 19.56 9.15 -4.59
C HIS A 111 18.02 9.17 -4.55
N GLY A 112 17.39 10.24 -5.06
CA GLY A 112 15.93 10.32 -5.10
C GLY A 112 15.28 9.24 -5.96
N LEU A 113 15.87 8.91 -7.11
CA LEU A 113 15.43 7.79 -7.94
C LEU A 113 15.52 6.45 -7.18
N LEU A 114 16.66 6.16 -6.54
CA LEU A 114 16.88 4.93 -5.78
C LEU A 114 15.90 4.81 -4.61
N VAL A 115 15.65 5.90 -3.88
CA VAL A 115 14.66 5.91 -2.81
C VAL A 115 13.26 5.71 -3.38
N GLY A 116 12.91 6.38 -4.48
CA GLY A 116 11.59 6.21 -5.11
C GLY A 116 11.32 4.77 -5.53
N LEU A 117 12.30 4.15 -6.20
CA LEU A 117 12.24 2.73 -6.58
C LEU A 117 12.20 1.82 -5.35
N GLY A 118 13.04 2.10 -4.35
CA GLY A 118 13.09 1.34 -3.10
C GLY A 118 11.75 1.34 -2.37
N VAL A 119 11.18 2.53 -2.10
CA VAL A 119 9.87 2.65 -1.45
C VAL A 119 8.78 1.96 -2.27
N PHE A 120 8.76 2.16 -3.59
CA PHE A 120 7.74 1.51 -4.41
C PHE A 120 7.85 -0.03 -4.38
N LEU A 121 9.04 -0.59 -4.56
CA LEU A 121 9.25 -2.04 -4.65
C LEU A 121 9.19 -2.74 -3.28
N TYR A 122 9.58 -2.08 -2.19
CA TYR A 122 9.52 -2.65 -0.84
C TYR A 122 8.20 -2.40 -0.11
N LEU A 123 7.49 -1.34 -0.46
CA LEU A 123 6.28 -0.92 0.27
C LEU A 123 5.04 -1.00 -0.60
N CYS A 124 4.97 -0.20 -1.67
CA CYS A 124 3.77 -0.16 -2.50
C CYS A 124 3.45 -1.51 -3.14
N TRP A 125 4.43 -2.12 -3.82
CA TRP A 125 4.24 -3.35 -4.58
C TRP A 125 3.85 -4.56 -3.69
N PRO A 126 4.53 -4.83 -2.55
CA PRO A 126 4.13 -5.91 -1.66
C PRO A 126 2.78 -5.66 -0.97
N LEU A 127 2.46 -4.40 -0.65
CA LEU A 127 1.16 -4.10 -0.03
C LEU A 127 -0.02 -4.41 -0.95
N THR A 128 0.18 -4.53 -2.26
CA THR A 128 -0.87 -4.92 -3.21
C THR A 128 -1.33 -6.37 -3.04
N PHE A 129 -0.54 -7.22 -2.37
CA PHE A 129 -0.99 -8.57 -2.03
C PHE A 129 -2.11 -8.55 -0.99
N MET A 130 -2.15 -7.56 -0.10
CA MET A 130 -3.19 -7.45 0.93
C MET A 130 -4.59 -7.35 0.33
N PRO A 131 -4.91 -6.35 -0.53
CA PRO A 131 -6.23 -6.29 -1.15
C PRO A 131 -6.51 -7.48 -2.07
N ARG A 132 -5.50 -8.05 -2.75
CA ARG A 132 -5.69 -9.29 -3.54
C ARG A 132 -6.16 -10.46 -2.69
N ILE A 133 -5.58 -10.65 -1.51
CA ILE A 133 -6.01 -11.70 -0.57
C ILE A 133 -7.41 -11.39 -0.04
N PHE A 134 -7.71 -10.12 0.29
CA PHE A 134 -9.02 -9.72 0.78
C PHE A 134 -10.16 -10.06 -0.20
N PHE A 135 -9.94 -9.82 -1.49
CA PHE A 135 -10.90 -10.12 -2.56
C PHE A 135 -10.79 -11.55 -3.12
N MET A 136 -9.94 -12.40 -2.53
CA MET A 136 -9.82 -13.80 -2.93
C MET A 136 -11.01 -14.60 -2.40
N GLY A 137 -11.68 -15.34 -3.30
CA GLY A 137 -12.85 -16.15 -2.96
C GLY A 137 -14.15 -15.34 -2.91
N SER A 138 -15.17 -15.82 -3.62
CA SER A 138 -16.50 -15.17 -3.70
C SER A 138 -17.34 -15.32 -2.42
N ASP A 139 -16.92 -16.19 -1.50
CA ASP A 139 -17.56 -16.50 -0.23
C ASP A 139 -17.10 -15.60 0.94
N GLY A 140 -16.16 -14.69 0.70
CA GLY A 140 -15.59 -13.83 1.73
C GLY A 140 -14.50 -14.48 2.59
N SER A 141 -14.07 -15.70 2.25
CA SER A 141 -12.97 -16.41 2.92
C SER A 141 -11.66 -15.62 2.91
N GLY A 142 -11.38 -14.86 1.84
CA GLY A 142 -10.21 -13.99 1.71
C GLY A 142 -10.08 -12.94 2.81
N ARG A 143 -11.20 -12.43 3.33
CA ARG A 143 -11.21 -11.44 4.43
C ARG A 143 -10.64 -12.04 5.72
N PHE A 144 -11.08 -13.24 6.05
CA PHE A 144 -10.62 -13.96 7.25
C PHE A 144 -9.18 -14.45 7.09
N LEU A 145 -8.79 -14.87 5.89
CA LEU A 145 -7.41 -15.23 5.59
C LEU A 145 -6.46 -14.04 5.76
N LEU A 146 -6.83 -12.86 5.24
CA LEU A 146 -6.04 -11.66 5.42
C LEU A 146 -5.94 -11.26 6.89
N PHE A 147 -7.06 -11.29 7.62
CA PHE A 147 -7.07 -11.03 9.06
C PHE A 147 -6.13 -12.00 9.80
N TYR A 148 -6.18 -13.29 9.46
CA TYR A 148 -5.31 -14.31 10.04
C TYR A 148 -3.82 -14.01 9.78
N ILE A 149 -3.45 -13.62 8.56
CA ILE A 149 -2.06 -13.24 8.22
C ILE A 149 -1.59 -12.03 9.02
N ILE A 150 -2.44 -11.02 9.21
CA ILE A 150 -2.08 -9.83 10.00
C ILE A 150 -2.03 -10.18 11.50
N ALA A 151 -2.94 -11.03 11.98
CA ALA A 151 -2.94 -11.47 13.37
C ALA A 151 -1.69 -12.29 13.69
N ILE A 152 -1.30 -13.25 12.84
CA ILE A 152 -0.13 -14.09 13.10
C ILE A 152 1.18 -13.30 13.02
N THR A 153 1.29 -12.30 12.14
CA THR A 153 2.45 -11.40 12.14
C THR A 153 2.53 -10.58 13.43
N LYS A 154 1.39 -10.13 13.97
CA LYS A 154 1.35 -9.43 15.26
C LYS A 154 1.64 -10.34 16.45
N ILE A 155 1.19 -11.60 16.41
CA ILE A 155 1.52 -12.58 17.45
C ILE A 155 3.02 -12.93 17.37
N ALA A 156 3.57 -13.12 16.17
CA ALA A 156 5.00 -13.34 16.00
C ALA A 156 5.85 -12.17 16.51
N ASP A 157 5.37 -10.92 16.37
CA ASP A 157 6.02 -9.73 16.97
C ASP A 157 6.03 -9.79 18.52
N THR A 158 5.10 -10.52 19.15
CA THR A 158 5.02 -10.64 20.63
C THR A 158 5.84 -11.78 21.22
N GLY A 159 6.30 -12.73 20.40
CA GLY A 159 6.95 -13.98 20.83
C GLY A 159 5.97 -15.11 21.09
#